data_AF-A0A7Y3N7S8-F1
#
_entry.id   AF-A0A7Y3N7S8-F1
#
_cell.length_a   1.000
_cell.length_b   1.000
_cell.length_c   1.000
_cell.angle_alpha   90.00
_cell.angle_beta   90.00
_cell.angle_gamma   90.00
#
_symmetry.space_group_name_H-M   'P 1'
#
loop_
_entity.id
_entity.type
_entity.pdbx_description
1 polymer ?
#
loop_
_entity_poly.entity_id
_entity_poly.type
_entity_poly.pdbx_seq_one_letter_code
_entity_poly.pdbx_strand_id
1 'polypeptide(L)'
;VVMYADRISDAMRTAIDETNHRRARQIAYNQEHGITPQTINKAVKDILVREVTETVTPSLEDLKKGFNLLVPAQRKALLATLEKEMLELAKNLEFERAALIRDEIERLKKGGA
;
A
#
# COMPACT_ATOMS: atom_id res chain seq x y z
N VAL A 1 -3.49 15.37 14.53
CA VAL A 1 -4.48 15.96 13.60
C VAL A 1 -4.01 17.35 13.28
N VAL A 2 -4.03 17.74 12.00
CA VAL A 2 -3.76 19.11 11.58
C VAL A 2 -5.06 19.68 11.03
N MET A 3 -5.50 20.83 11.54
CA MET A 3 -6.69 21.54 11.08
C MET A 3 -6.24 22.84 10.44
N TYR A 4 -6.53 23.05 9.15
CA TYR A 4 -6.22 24.28 8.43
C TYR A 4 -7.43 25.22 8.48
N ALA A 5 -7.25 26.38 9.12
CA ALA A 5 -8.29 27.42 9.22
C ALA A 5 -7.65 28.77 9.53
N ASP A 6 -8.23 29.86 9.01
CA ASP A 6 -7.76 31.22 9.28
C ASP A 6 -8.08 31.69 10.71
N ARG A 7 -9.13 31.12 11.31
CA ARG A 7 -9.55 31.42 12.68
C ARG A 7 -10.11 30.18 13.36
N ILE A 8 -10.02 30.17 14.69
CA ILE A 8 -10.62 29.14 15.53
C ILE A 8 -12.11 29.44 15.67
N SER A 9 -12.97 28.54 15.18
CA SER A 9 -14.40 28.59 15.47
C SER A 9 -14.72 28.04 16.87
N ASP A 10 -15.90 28.34 17.39
CA ASP A 10 -16.32 27.82 18.71
C ASP A 10 -16.40 26.29 18.73
N ALA A 11 -16.81 25.67 17.63
CA ALA A 11 -16.80 24.20 17.49
C ALA A 11 -15.38 23.63 17.52
N MET A 12 -14.42 24.31 16.86
CA MET A 12 -13.00 23.92 16.93
C MET A 12 -12.46 24.04 18.34
N ARG A 13 -12.80 25.12 19.05
CA ARG A 13 -12.39 25.33 20.45
C ARG A 13 -12.85 24.16 21.32
N THR A 14 -14.14 23.84 21.29
CA THR A 14 -14.69 22.72 22.06
C THR A 14 -14.04 21.38 21.71
N ALA A 15 -13.81 21.11 20.42
CA ALA A 15 -13.18 19.87 19.98
C ALA A 15 -11.71 19.76 20.42
N ILE A 16 -10.96 20.86 20.34
CA ILE A 16 -9.56 20.93 20.78
C ILE A 16 -9.47 20.75 22.29
N ASP A 17 -10.32 21.45 23.05
CA ASP A 17 -10.32 21.40 24.50
C ASP A 17 -10.67 20.00 25.02
N GLU A 18 -11.69 19.35 24.46
CA GLU A 18 -12.06 17.98 24.81
C GLU A 18 -10.96 16.97 24.43
N THR A 19 -10.30 17.17 23.29
CA THR A 19 -9.16 16.34 22.87
C THR A 19 -8.00 16.46 23.84
N ASN A 20 -7.69 17.68 24.28
CA ASN A 20 -6.63 17.96 25.23
C ASN A 20 -6.96 17.41 26.62
N HIS A 21 -8.21 17.57 27.07
CA HIS A 21 -8.70 17.04 28.34
C HIS A 21 -8.55 15.51 28.39
N ARG A 22 -9.00 14.80 27.34
CA ARG A 22 -8.85 13.34 27.25
C ARG A 22 -7.39 12.90 27.20
N ARG A 23 -6.55 13.59 26.42
CA ARG A 23 -5.12 13.27 26.30
C ARG A 23 -4.40 13.42 27.64
N ALA A 24 -4.70 14.47 28.41
CA ALA A 24 -4.09 14.67 29.73
C ALA A 24 -4.39 13.50 30.68
N ARG A 25 -5.65 13.05 30.73
CA ARG A 25 -6.05 11.87 31.52
C ARG A 25 -5.37 10.59 31.07
N GLN A 26 -5.28 10.38 29.76
CA GLN A 26 -4.60 9.20 29.19
C GLN A 26 -3.11 9.19 29.54
N ILE A 27 -2.42 10.34 29.46
CA ILE A 27 -1.00 10.44 29.82
C ILE A 27 -0.80 10.16 31.31
N ALA A 28 -1.62 10.76 32.19
CA ALA A 28 -1.53 10.54 33.63
C ALA A 28 -1.75 9.07 33.99
N TYR A 29 -2.78 8.44 33.42
CA TYR A 29 -3.05 7.01 33.62
C TYR A 29 -1.90 6.14 33.14
N ASN A 30 -1.37 6.43 31.93
CA ASN A 30 -0.25 5.69 31.37
C ASN A 30 1.02 5.82 32.23
N GLN A 31 1.31 7.01 32.78
CA GLN A 31 2.45 7.24 33.66
C GLN A 31 2.30 6.48 34.99
N GLU A 32 1.12 6.56 35.61
CA GLU A 32 0.81 5.85 36.85
C GLU A 32 0.94 4.33 36.71
N HIS A 33 0.57 3.80 35.54
CA HIS A 33 0.55 2.35 35.27
C HIS A 33 1.77 1.86 34.47
N GLY A 34 2.74 2.72 34.16
CA GLY A 34 3.92 2.36 33.37
C GLY A 34 3.62 1.91 31.93
N ILE A 35 2.49 2.34 31.36
CA ILE A 35 2.04 1.94 30.02
C ILE A 35 2.75 2.78 28.96
N THR A 36 3.49 2.14 28.07
CA THR A 36 4.03 2.77 26.86
C THR A 36 3.05 2.61 25.70
N PRO A 37 2.52 3.70 25.09
CA PRO A 37 1.57 3.59 23.99
C PRO A 37 2.18 2.89 22.78
N GLN A 38 1.48 1.90 22.23
CA GLN A 38 1.85 1.21 21.00
C GLN A 38 0.69 1.19 20.00
N THR A 39 1.01 1.24 18.71
CA THR A 39 0.01 1.15 17.64
C THR A 39 -0.52 -0.28 17.53
N ILE A 40 -1.83 -0.44 17.47
CA ILE A 40 -2.46 -1.75 17.26
C ILE A 40 -2.29 -2.15 15.78
N ASN A 41 -1.63 -3.29 15.54
CA ASN A 41 -1.59 -3.93 14.23
C ASN A 41 -2.71 -4.96 14.13
N LYS A 42 -3.75 -4.66 13.34
CA LYS A 42 -4.90 -5.56 13.16
C LYS A 42 -4.90 -6.12 11.74
N ALA A 43 -4.94 -7.45 11.61
CA ALA A 43 -5.07 -8.11 10.32
C ALA A 43 -6.42 -7.75 9.66
N VAL A 44 -6.38 -7.46 8.37
CA VAL A 44 -7.59 -7.26 7.55
C VAL A 44 -8.24 -8.63 7.39
N LYS A 45 -9.51 -8.77 7.77
CA LYS A 45 -10.27 -10.00 7.52
C LYS A 45 -10.70 -9.99 6.05
N ASP A 46 -10.25 -10.97 5.27
CA ASP A 46 -10.72 -11.16 3.90
C ASP A 46 -12.19 -11.60 3.92
N ILE A 47 -13.06 -10.76 3.36
CA ILE A 47 -14.50 -11.03 3.20
C ILE A 47 -14.80 -11.64 1.81
N LEU A 48 -13.77 -11.87 0.98
CA LEU A 48 -13.95 -12.29 -0.40
C LEU A 48 -13.48 -13.74 -0.61
N VAL A 49 -14.42 -14.69 -0.47
CA VAL A 49 -14.34 -15.96 -1.19
C VAL A 49 -14.63 -15.63 -2.65
N ARG A 50 -13.67 -15.85 -3.56
CA ARG A 50 -13.87 -15.62 -4.99
C ARG A 50 -13.40 -16.84 -5.78
N GLU A 51 -14.30 -17.35 -6.60
CA GLU A 51 -14.09 -18.39 -7.60
C GLU A 51 -12.88 -18.07 -8.48
N VAL A 52 -11.98 -19.05 -8.60
CA VAL A 52 -10.84 -19.01 -9.50
C VAL A 52 -11.38 -19.24 -10.91
N THR A 53 -11.49 -18.19 -11.72
CA THR A 53 -11.58 -18.36 -13.17
C THR A 53 -10.16 -18.36 -13.72
N GLU A 54 -9.76 -19.49 -14.31
CA GLU A 54 -8.48 -19.63 -15.00
C GLU A 54 -8.40 -18.64 -16.17
N THR A 55 -7.75 -17.50 -15.94
CA THR A 55 -7.30 -16.62 -17.01
C THR A 55 -5.95 -17.11 -17.51
N VAL A 56 -5.91 -17.51 -18.78
CA VAL A 56 -4.67 -17.84 -19.50
C VAL A 56 -3.75 -16.62 -19.45
N THR A 57 -2.63 -16.73 -18.72
CA THR A 57 -1.63 -15.67 -18.63
C THR A 57 -0.77 -15.66 -19.90
N PRO A 58 -0.63 -14.51 -20.59
CA PRO A 58 0.29 -14.38 -21.72
C PRO A 58 1.74 -14.53 -21.26
N SER A 59 2.63 -14.99 -22.15
CA SER A 59 4.02 -15.25 -21.78
C SER A 59 4.82 -13.95 -21.58
N LEU A 60 5.77 -13.95 -20.64
CA LEU A 60 6.64 -12.79 -20.34
C LEU A 60 7.43 -12.28 -21.55
N GLU A 61 7.68 -13.14 -22.53
CA GLU A 61 8.41 -12.82 -23.76
C GLU A 61 7.57 -11.98 -24.74
N ASP A 62 6.25 -12.18 -24.75
CA ASP A 62 5.33 -11.41 -25.58
C ASP A 62 5.17 -9.98 -25.08
N LEU A 63 5.16 -9.80 -23.76
CA LEU A 63 5.09 -8.48 -23.12
C LEU A 63 6.33 -7.64 -23.39
N LYS A 64 7.53 -8.24 -23.44
CA LYS A 64 8.78 -7.50 -23.71
C LYS A 64 8.91 -7.02 -25.15
N LYS A 65 8.37 -7.77 -26.13
CA LYS A 65 8.46 -7.42 -27.56
C LYS A 65 7.62 -6.20 -27.95
N GLY A 66 6.59 -5.85 -27.16
CA GLY A 66 5.66 -4.76 -27.45
C GLY A 66 6.11 -3.37 -27.01
N PHE A 67 7.17 -3.23 -26.20
CA PHE A 67 7.57 -1.95 -25.60
C PHE A 67 9.04 -1.62 -25.86
N ASN A 68 9.31 -0.39 -26.28
CA ASN A 68 10.67 0.12 -26.39
C ASN A 68 11.15 0.61 -25.01
N LEU A 69 12.11 -0.12 -24.45
CA LEU A 69 12.70 0.15 -23.12
C LEU A 69 13.43 1.49 -23.04
N LEU A 70 13.81 2.08 -24.18
CA LEU A 70 14.50 3.37 -24.27
C LEU A 70 13.55 4.56 -24.11
N VAL A 71 12.23 4.36 -24.24
CA VAL A 71 11.23 5.42 -24.07
C VAL A 71 10.68 5.37 -22.64
N PRO A 72 10.90 6.39 -21.80
CA PRO A 72 10.50 6.38 -20.39
C PRO A 72 9.00 6.10 -20.17
N ALA A 73 8.14 6.63 -21.06
CA ALA A 73 6.69 6.41 -21.00
C ALA A 73 6.31 4.94 -21.28
N GLN A 74 6.96 4.30 -22.26
CA GLN A 74 6.71 2.90 -22.60
C GLN A 74 7.28 1.95 -21.55
N ARG A 75 8.44 2.29 -20.96
CA ARG A 75 9.00 1.57 -19.81
C ARG A 75 8.08 1.61 -18.60
N LYS A 76 7.49 2.76 -18.28
CA LYS A 76 6.50 2.88 -17.20
C LYS A 76 5.24 2.04 -17.49
N ALA A 77 4.77 2.03 -18.73
CA ALA A 77 3.64 1.20 -19.14
C ALA A 77 3.94 -0.30 -18.99
N LEU A 78 5.12 -0.75 -19.42
CA LEU A 78 5.57 -2.14 -19.24
C LEU A 78 5.67 -2.54 -17.76
N LEU A 79 6.20 -1.65 -16.91
CA LEU A 79 6.25 -1.90 -15.46
C LEU A 79 4.85 -2.04 -14.85
N ALA A 80 3.90 -1.21 -15.27
CA ALA A 80 2.52 -1.30 -14.81
C ALA A 80 1.83 -2.61 -15.26
N THR A 81 2.12 -3.09 -16.48
CA THR A 81 1.59 -4.37 -16.96
C THR A 81 2.18 -5.55 -16.19
N LEU A 82 3.49 -5.55 -15.93
CA LEU A 82 4.15 -6.60 -15.15
C LEU A 82 3.68 -6.61 -13.69
N GLU A 83 3.49 -5.43 -13.08
CA GLU A 83 2.94 -5.32 -11.71
C GLU A 83 1.51 -5.89 -11.63
N LYS A 84 0.68 -5.66 -12.66
CA LYS A 84 -0.67 -6.23 -12.74
C LYS A 84 -0.63 -7.76 -12.85
N GLU A 85 0.22 -8.29 -13.71
CA GLU A 85 0.36 -9.73 -13.91
C GLU A 85 0.91 -10.44 -12.66
N MET A 86 1.92 -9.87 -12.01
CA MET A 86 2.44 -10.36 -10.72
C MET A 86 1.33 -10.46 -9.67
N LEU A 87 0.45 -9.45 -9.60
CA LEU A 87 -0.69 -9.44 -8.69
C LEU A 87 -1.74 -10.48 -9.04
N GLU A 88 -1.99 -10.76 -10.31
CA GLU A 88 -2.90 -11.85 -10.72
C GLU A 88 -2.33 -13.23 -10.38
N LEU A 89 -1.04 -13.47 -10.63
CA LEU A 89 -0.36 -14.70 -10.25
C LEU A 89 -0.36 -14.90 -8.72
N ALA A 90 -0.12 -13.84 -7.95
CA ALA A 90 -0.19 -13.89 -6.49
C ALA A 90 -1.61 -14.21 -5.99
N LYS A 91 -2.65 -13.69 -6.67
CA LYS A 91 -4.06 -14.04 -6.39
C LYS A 91 -4.37 -15.49 -6.71
N ASN A 92 -3.76 -16.03 -7.76
CA ASN A 92 -3.91 -17.43 -8.18
C ASN A 92 -3.00 -18.40 -7.40
N LEU A 93 -2.32 -17.95 -6.35
CA LEU A 93 -1.38 -18.73 -5.52
C LEU A 93 -0.14 -19.23 -6.27
N GLU A 94 0.18 -18.66 -7.44
CA GLU A 94 1.36 -18.97 -8.26
C GLU A 94 2.58 -18.16 -7.80
N PHE A 95 3.02 -18.37 -6.56
CA PHE A 95 4.04 -17.53 -5.91
C PHE A 95 5.41 -17.58 -6.59
N GLU A 96 5.80 -18.73 -7.15
CA GLU A 96 7.09 -18.88 -7.85
C GLU A 96 7.15 -17.99 -9.10
N ARG A 97 6.09 -18.00 -9.90
CA ARG A 97 6.00 -17.17 -11.11
C ARG A 97 5.87 -15.68 -10.74
N ALA A 98 5.09 -15.35 -9.71
CA ALA A 98 5.00 -13.99 -9.21
C ALA A 98 6.38 -13.47 -8.72
N ALA A 99 7.19 -14.31 -8.07
CA ALA A 99 8.54 -13.94 -7.65
C ALA A 99 9.47 -13.65 -8.84
N LEU A 100 9.38 -14.43 -9.92
CA LEU A 100 10.15 -14.18 -11.15
C LEU A 100 9.78 -12.82 -11.78
N ILE A 101 8.48 -12.47 -11.82
CA ILE A 101 8.05 -11.17 -12.33
C ILE A 101 8.51 -10.03 -11.43
N ARG A 102 8.46 -10.20 -10.11
CA ARG A 102 8.98 -9.21 -9.16
C ARG A 102 10.46 -8.92 -9.41
N ASP A 103 11.27 -9.96 -9.57
CA ASP A 103 12.71 -9.81 -9.77
C ASP A 103 13.01 -9.15 -11.13
N GLU A 104 12.20 -9.43 -12.16
CA GLU A 104 12.25 -8.75 -13.45
C GLU A 104 11.87 -7.26 -13.34
N ILE A 105 10.80 -6.92 -12.60
CA ILE A 105 10.40 -5.53 -12.31
C ILE A 105 11.53 -4.79 -11.60
N GLU A 106 12.17 -5.41 -10.62
CA GLU A 106 13.30 -4.81 -9.91
C GLU A 106 14.48 -4.55 -10.84
N ARG A 107 14.83 -5.51 -11.70
CA ARG A 107 15.88 -5.34 -12.71
C ARG A 107 15.55 -4.19 -13.64
N LEU A 108 14.31 -4.12 -14.13
CA LEU A 108 13.82 -3.05 -15.00
C LEU A 108 13.66 -1.71 -14.29
N LYS A 109 13.62 -1.63 -12.96
CA LYS A 109 13.70 -0.37 -12.20
C LYS A 109 15.16 0.06 -11.98
N LYS A 110 16.04 -0.87 -11.62
CA LYS A 110 17.47 -0.63 -11.35
C LYS A 110 18.28 -0.31 -12.61
N GLY A 111 17.98 -0.92 -13.76
CA GLY A 111 18.64 -0.67 -15.05
C GLY A 111 18.28 0.66 -15.73
N GLY A 112 17.83 1.66 -14.96
CA GLY A 112 17.56 3.02 -15.43
C GLY A 112 18.49 4.00 -14.75
N ALA A 113 19.77 3.88 -15.07
CA ALA A 113 20.77 4.92 -14.90
C ALA A 113 21.32 5.24 -16.29
#